data_AF-A0A352RN69-F1
#
_entry.id   AF-A0A352RN69-F1
#
_cell.length_a   1.000
_cell.length_b   1.000
_cell.length_c   1.000
_cell.angle_alpha   90.00
_cell.angle_beta   90.00
_cell.angle_gamma   90.00
#
_symmetry.space_group_name_H-M   'P 1'
#
loop_
_entity.id
_entity.type
_entity.pdbx_description
1 polymer ?
#
loop_
_entity_poly.entity_id
_entity_poly.type
_entity_poly.pdbx_seq_one_letter_code
_entity_poly.pdbx_strand_id
1 'polypeptide(L)'
;MLALIRGAGDIASGAAMRLWRCGIDVVMTDLARPTAIRRTVAFSDAIVHGETTVEGLRAVRAENAAEAKKLLREGVLPVLADPECACREELAPDALVDAILAKRNLGTKIDDAPIVVGVGPGFTAGEDCHAVVETMRGHTLGRVIYSGSALPNTNIPGLIGGFAGERVLRAPCDGIFTAVHRIGDTVEEGETIGFVEGQPMKCTISGVLRGVLDNGVSVKKGMKSGDVDPRCKPEYCTTISDKALAVGGGVVEAVLYLRAKQQGRR
;
A
#
# COMPACT_ATOMS: atom_id res chain seq x y z
N MET A 1 -4.10 11.95 -18.12
CA MET A 1 -2.78 11.50 -17.61
C MET A 1 -3.04 10.20 -16.91
N LEU A 2 -2.23 9.19 -17.19
CA LEU A 2 -2.34 7.87 -16.59
C LEU A 2 -1.18 7.63 -15.62
N ALA A 3 -1.51 7.33 -14.36
CA ALA A 3 -0.57 6.85 -13.38
C ALA A 3 -0.77 5.34 -13.17
N LEU A 4 0.31 4.57 -13.27
CA LEU A 4 0.35 3.17 -12.87
C LEU A 4 1.01 3.07 -11.49
N ILE A 5 0.35 2.44 -10.53
CA ILE A 5 0.91 2.22 -9.19
C ILE A 5 1.23 0.73 -9.04
N ARG A 6 2.50 0.42 -8.86
CA ARG A 6 2.95 -0.91 -8.46
C ARG A 6 2.72 -1.08 -6.97
N GLY A 7 1.83 -1.98 -6.60
CA GLY A 7 1.31 -2.19 -5.24
C GLY A 7 -0.10 -1.63 -5.07
N ALA A 8 -0.96 -2.35 -4.34
CA ALA A 8 -2.34 -1.93 -4.03
C ALA A 8 -2.70 -2.05 -2.53
N GLY A 9 -1.70 -2.16 -1.66
CA GLY A 9 -1.86 -2.12 -0.21
C GLY A 9 -2.25 -0.73 0.37
N ASP A 10 -2.27 -0.62 1.69
CA ASP A 10 -2.71 0.59 2.45
C ASP A 10 -2.05 1.90 1.97
N ILE A 11 -0.71 1.92 1.86
CA ILE A 11 0.02 3.13 1.45
C ILE A 11 -0.22 3.47 -0.02
N ALA A 12 -0.19 2.46 -0.90
CA ALA A 12 -0.46 2.65 -2.32
C ALA A 12 -1.89 3.14 -2.57
N SER A 13 -2.86 2.66 -1.79
CA SER A 13 -4.26 3.09 -1.87
C SER A 13 -4.44 4.55 -1.48
N GLY A 14 -3.68 5.03 -0.48
CA GLY A 14 -3.62 6.46 -0.16
C GLY A 14 -3.07 7.32 -1.31
N ALA A 15 -2.05 6.82 -2.01
CA ALA A 15 -1.51 7.49 -3.20
C ALA A 15 -2.50 7.49 -4.37
N ALA A 16 -3.13 6.36 -4.66
CA ALA A 16 -4.16 6.22 -5.67
C ALA A 16 -5.32 7.19 -5.44
N MET A 17 -5.82 7.26 -4.20
CA MET A 17 -6.91 8.15 -3.82
C MET A 17 -6.59 9.63 -4.03
N ARG A 18 -5.35 10.05 -3.71
CA ARG A 18 -4.92 11.43 -3.91
C ARG A 18 -4.77 11.77 -5.39
N LEU A 19 -4.14 10.89 -6.19
CA LEU A 19 -4.02 11.06 -7.64
C LEU A 19 -5.40 11.10 -8.32
N TRP A 20 -6.28 10.16 -7.98
CA TRP A 20 -7.64 10.07 -8.51
C TRP A 20 -8.46 11.34 -8.23
N ARG A 21 -8.44 11.83 -6.97
CA ARG A 21 -9.12 13.08 -6.59
C ARG A 21 -8.54 14.33 -7.28
N CYS A 22 -7.32 14.25 -7.80
CA CYS A 22 -6.70 15.29 -8.63
C CYS A 22 -7.03 15.15 -10.13
N GLY A 23 -7.91 14.22 -10.52
CA GLY A 23 -8.31 14.00 -11.91
C GLY A 23 -7.27 13.26 -12.75
N ILE A 24 -6.38 12.49 -12.11
CA ILE A 24 -5.43 11.60 -12.79
C ILE A 24 -6.03 10.20 -12.82
N ASP A 25 -6.07 9.58 -13.99
CA ASP A 25 -6.48 8.18 -14.13
C ASP A 25 -5.45 7.29 -13.45
N VAL A 26 -5.90 6.33 -12.65
CA VAL A 26 -5.02 5.44 -11.87
C VAL A 26 -5.32 3.99 -12.19
N VAL A 27 -4.29 3.22 -12.52
CA VAL A 27 -4.32 1.76 -12.55
C VAL A 27 -3.39 1.26 -11.44
N MET A 28 -3.77 0.19 -10.76
CA MET A 28 -2.94 -0.42 -9.72
C MET A 28 -2.61 -1.88 -10.07
N THR A 29 -1.44 -2.34 -9.65
CA THR A 29 -1.07 -3.77 -9.72
C THR A 29 -0.71 -4.30 -8.34
N ASP A 30 -0.90 -5.59 -8.09
CA ASP A 30 -0.41 -6.25 -6.87
C ASP A 30 -0.17 -7.74 -7.12
N LEU A 31 0.24 -8.47 -6.08
CA LEU A 31 0.30 -9.92 -6.05
C LEU A 31 -1.07 -10.53 -6.34
N ALA A 32 -1.09 -11.69 -7.00
CA ALA A 32 -2.32 -12.47 -7.18
C ALA A 32 -2.98 -12.90 -5.86
N ARG A 33 -2.19 -12.98 -4.78
CA ARG A 33 -2.66 -13.13 -3.40
C ARG A 33 -2.08 -11.99 -2.56
N PRO A 34 -2.79 -10.86 -2.45
CA PRO A 34 -2.31 -9.72 -1.70
C PRO A 34 -2.07 -10.03 -0.22
N THR A 35 -1.11 -9.33 0.37
CA THR A 35 -0.69 -9.52 1.78
C THR A 35 -1.00 -8.29 2.65
N ALA A 36 -1.83 -7.37 2.16
CA ALA A 36 -2.27 -6.22 2.92
C ALA A 36 -3.12 -6.68 4.11
N ILE A 37 -2.73 -6.29 5.33
CA ILE A 37 -3.50 -6.62 6.53
C ILE A 37 -4.67 -5.64 6.74
N ARG A 38 -4.54 -4.37 6.31
CA ARG A 38 -5.61 -3.36 6.42
C ARG A 38 -6.49 -3.42 5.17
N ARG A 39 -7.15 -4.56 4.97
CA ARG A 39 -7.88 -4.90 3.73
C ARG A 39 -9.04 -3.96 3.41
N THR A 40 -9.75 -3.52 4.44
CA THR A 40 -10.86 -2.56 4.36
C THR A 40 -10.48 -1.19 3.79
N VAL A 41 -9.19 -0.88 3.65
CA VAL A 41 -8.68 0.38 3.08
C VAL A 41 -7.60 0.15 2.02
N ALA A 42 -7.50 -1.07 1.49
CA ALA A 42 -6.55 -1.45 0.47
C ALA A 42 -7.28 -1.88 -0.80
N PHE A 43 -7.00 -1.23 -1.93
CA PHE A 43 -7.60 -1.59 -3.21
C PHE A 43 -7.20 -2.98 -3.70
N SER A 44 -6.12 -3.56 -3.16
CA SER A 44 -5.75 -4.96 -3.40
C SER A 44 -6.87 -5.94 -3.10
N ASP A 45 -7.82 -5.58 -2.22
CA ASP A 45 -8.98 -6.41 -1.89
C ASP A 45 -9.87 -6.71 -3.10
N ALA A 46 -9.88 -5.82 -4.12
CA ALA A 46 -10.56 -6.06 -5.39
C ALA A 46 -10.01 -7.30 -6.12
N ILE A 47 -8.72 -7.62 -6.01
CA ILE A 47 -8.13 -8.82 -6.64
C ILE A 47 -8.79 -10.09 -6.12
N VAL A 48 -9.10 -10.12 -4.82
CA VAL A 48 -9.67 -11.28 -4.13
C VAL A 48 -11.18 -11.37 -4.34
N HIS A 49 -11.88 -10.26 -4.25
CA HIS A 49 -13.35 -10.23 -4.23
C HIS A 49 -14.00 -9.76 -5.54
N GLY A 50 -13.21 -9.40 -6.55
CA GLY A 50 -13.67 -8.84 -7.82
C GLY A 50 -13.85 -7.32 -7.78
N GLU A 51 -14.27 -6.76 -6.65
CA GLU A 51 -14.37 -5.32 -6.43
C GLU A 51 -14.17 -4.94 -4.96
N THR A 52 -13.88 -3.67 -4.71
CA THR A 52 -13.90 -3.08 -3.37
C THR A 52 -14.22 -1.59 -3.45
N THR A 53 -14.57 -0.97 -2.32
CA THR A 53 -14.77 0.47 -2.22
C THR A 53 -14.03 1.01 -1.01
N VAL A 54 -13.15 1.98 -1.23
CA VAL A 54 -12.40 2.66 -0.16
C VAL A 54 -12.78 4.13 -0.18
N GLU A 55 -13.35 4.62 0.92
CA GLU A 55 -13.80 6.01 1.08
C GLU A 55 -14.58 6.58 -0.14
N GLY A 56 -15.49 5.75 -0.68
CA GLY A 56 -16.36 6.11 -1.79
C GLY A 56 -15.76 5.94 -3.19
N LEU A 57 -14.47 5.60 -3.31
CA LEU A 57 -13.88 5.24 -4.60
C LEU A 57 -14.02 3.74 -4.85
N ARG A 58 -14.75 3.37 -5.91
CA ARG A 58 -14.90 1.98 -6.34
C ARG A 58 -13.68 1.54 -7.14
N ALA A 59 -13.14 0.39 -6.78
CA ALA A 59 -12.10 -0.30 -7.52
C ALA A 59 -12.58 -1.69 -7.94
N VAL A 60 -12.18 -2.13 -9.15
CA VAL A 60 -12.61 -3.39 -9.74
C VAL A 60 -11.40 -4.12 -10.28
N ARG A 61 -11.38 -5.45 -10.13
CA ARG A 61 -10.36 -6.30 -10.71
C ARG A 61 -10.45 -6.25 -12.23
N ALA A 62 -9.33 -5.96 -12.88
CA ALA A 62 -9.18 -6.10 -14.32
C ALA A 62 -8.31 -7.32 -14.63
N GLU A 63 -8.69 -8.09 -15.65
CA GLU A 63 -7.91 -9.26 -16.09
C GLU A 63 -6.71 -8.87 -16.97
N ASN A 64 -6.74 -7.70 -17.61
CA ASN A 64 -5.68 -7.21 -18.48
C ASN A 64 -5.74 -5.68 -18.69
N ALA A 65 -4.76 -5.13 -19.39
CA ALA A 65 -4.63 -3.69 -19.65
C ALA A 65 -5.79 -3.13 -20.49
N ALA A 66 -6.32 -3.89 -21.46
CA ALA A 66 -7.46 -3.45 -22.26
C ALA A 66 -8.74 -3.30 -21.41
N GLU A 67 -8.99 -4.24 -20.49
CA GLU A 67 -10.08 -4.14 -19.52
C GLU A 67 -9.86 -2.99 -18.54
N ALA A 68 -8.62 -2.78 -18.07
CA ALA A 68 -8.29 -1.65 -17.22
C ALA A 68 -8.62 -0.31 -17.90
N LYS A 69 -8.27 -0.14 -19.18
CA LYS A 69 -8.64 1.04 -19.99
C LYS A 69 -10.15 1.19 -20.17
N LYS A 70 -10.92 0.10 -20.18
CA LYS A 70 -12.38 0.15 -20.21
C LYS A 70 -12.94 0.67 -18.88
N LEU A 71 -12.50 0.10 -17.76
CA LEU A 71 -12.94 0.51 -16.42
C LEU A 71 -12.63 1.97 -16.11
N LEU A 72 -11.46 2.47 -16.53
CA LEU A 72 -11.13 3.89 -16.40
C LEU A 72 -12.14 4.81 -17.09
N ARG A 73 -12.58 4.47 -18.30
CA ARG A 73 -13.61 5.23 -19.04
C ARG A 73 -14.96 5.22 -18.35
N GLU A 74 -15.21 4.24 -17.50
CA GLU A 74 -16.42 4.12 -16.68
C GLU A 74 -16.28 4.81 -15.31
N GLY A 75 -15.13 5.46 -15.03
CA GLY A 75 -14.88 6.14 -13.76
C GLY A 75 -14.61 5.17 -12.60
N VAL A 76 -14.09 3.98 -12.90
CA VAL A 76 -13.77 2.94 -11.92
C VAL A 76 -12.27 2.72 -11.89
N LEU A 77 -11.69 2.53 -10.69
CA LEU A 77 -10.26 2.27 -10.53
C LEU A 77 -9.94 0.78 -10.82
N PRO A 78 -9.19 0.44 -11.88
CA PRO A 78 -8.79 -0.93 -12.15
C PRO A 78 -7.63 -1.38 -11.26
N VAL A 79 -7.70 -2.64 -10.80
CA VAL A 79 -6.63 -3.31 -10.05
C VAL A 79 -6.31 -4.65 -10.72
N LEU A 80 -5.04 -4.90 -11.03
CA LEU A 80 -4.60 -6.13 -11.70
C LEU A 80 -3.76 -7.01 -10.77
N ALA A 81 -3.97 -8.32 -10.86
CA ALA A 81 -3.07 -9.32 -10.31
C ALA A 81 -1.84 -9.49 -11.21
N ASP A 82 -0.92 -8.51 -11.16
CA ASP A 82 0.25 -8.40 -12.02
C ASP A 82 1.50 -8.02 -11.20
N PRO A 83 2.14 -8.98 -10.53
CA PRO A 83 3.26 -8.72 -9.60
C PRO A 83 4.51 -8.13 -10.28
N GLU A 84 4.71 -8.48 -11.55
CA GLU A 84 5.82 -7.98 -12.37
C GLU A 84 5.52 -6.62 -13.01
N CYS A 85 4.28 -6.13 -12.88
CA CYS A 85 3.83 -4.87 -13.48
C CYS A 85 3.99 -4.87 -15.01
N ALA A 86 3.80 -6.04 -15.65
CA ALA A 86 3.97 -6.23 -17.08
C ALA A 86 2.95 -5.43 -17.91
N CYS A 87 1.76 -5.18 -17.37
CA CYS A 87 0.72 -4.38 -18.03
C CYS A 87 1.18 -2.95 -18.39
N ARG A 88 2.27 -2.47 -17.79
CA ARG A 88 2.92 -1.20 -18.11
C ARG A 88 3.24 -1.06 -19.60
N GLU A 89 3.67 -2.14 -20.27
CA GLU A 89 4.05 -2.08 -21.69
C GLU A 89 2.86 -1.69 -22.58
N GLU A 90 1.67 -2.23 -22.29
CA GLU A 90 0.46 -1.93 -23.05
C GLU A 90 -0.24 -0.65 -22.56
N LEU A 91 -0.20 -0.37 -21.25
CA LEU A 91 -0.79 0.82 -20.66
C LEU A 91 0.00 2.10 -21.03
N ALA A 92 1.32 1.98 -21.16
CA ALA A 92 2.25 3.09 -21.41
C ALA A 92 1.96 4.32 -20.53
N PRO A 93 2.05 4.19 -19.19
CA PRO A 93 1.64 5.25 -18.27
C PRO A 93 2.55 6.47 -18.37
N ASP A 94 1.98 7.66 -18.10
CA ASP A 94 2.75 8.89 -17.98
C ASP A 94 3.61 8.90 -16.70
N ALA A 95 3.15 8.20 -15.66
CA ALA A 95 3.85 8.05 -14.40
C ALA A 95 3.75 6.62 -13.84
N LEU A 96 4.88 6.07 -13.39
CA LEU A 96 4.96 4.85 -12.59
C LEU A 96 5.29 5.21 -11.14
N VAL A 97 4.48 4.72 -10.20
CA VAL A 97 4.74 4.86 -8.77
C VAL A 97 4.97 3.48 -8.17
N ASP A 98 6.17 3.21 -7.68
CA ASP A 98 6.45 1.98 -6.94
C ASP A 98 6.16 2.17 -5.45
N ALA A 99 5.03 1.61 -5.01
CA ALA A 99 4.51 1.69 -3.66
C ALA A 99 4.35 0.31 -2.99
N ILE A 100 5.07 -0.72 -3.47
CA ILE A 100 5.04 -2.07 -2.86
C ILE A 100 5.72 -2.11 -1.47
N LEU A 101 6.59 -1.13 -1.18
CA LEU A 101 7.32 -0.98 0.08
C LEU A 101 8.21 -2.18 0.45
N ALA A 102 8.84 -2.82 -0.55
CA ALA A 102 9.73 -3.97 -0.37
C ALA A 102 11.02 -3.68 0.40
N LYS A 103 11.32 -2.39 0.69
CA LYS A 103 12.54 -1.91 1.38
C LYS A 103 13.84 -2.13 0.61
N ARG A 104 13.72 -2.55 -0.65
CA ARG A 104 14.77 -2.73 -1.66
C ARG A 104 14.12 -2.60 -3.03
N ASN A 105 14.87 -2.15 -4.02
CA ASN A 105 14.41 -2.14 -5.39
C ASN A 105 14.24 -3.59 -5.92
N LEU A 106 13.07 -3.90 -6.48
CA LEU A 106 12.74 -5.19 -7.08
C LEU A 106 12.58 -5.09 -8.60
N GLY A 107 13.41 -4.25 -9.24
CA GLY A 107 13.50 -4.14 -10.69
C GLY A 107 12.83 -2.91 -11.30
N THR A 108 12.39 -1.95 -10.48
CA THR A 108 11.91 -0.66 -10.96
C THR A 108 13.09 0.16 -11.47
N LYS A 109 12.95 0.77 -12.65
CA LYS A 109 14.00 1.55 -13.31
C LYS A 109 13.51 2.95 -13.62
N ILE A 110 14.45 3.89 -13.71
CA ILE A 110 14.14 5.29 -13.98
C ILE A 110 13.51 5.51 -15.36
N ASP A 111 13.71 4.58 -16.30
CA ASP A 111 13.20 4.59 -17.67
C ASP A 111 11.91 3.78 -17.87
N ASP A 112 11.34 3.21 -16.80
CA ASP A 112 10.10 2.43 -16.88
C ASP A 112 8.86 3.28 -17.28
N ALA A 113 8.92 4.60 -17.08
CA ALA A 113 7.92 5.56 -17.51
C ALA A 113 8.55 6.97 -17.61
N PRO A 114 7.91 7.96 -18.28
CA PRO A 114 8.40 9.33 -18.31
C PRO A 114 8.61 9.91 -16.91
N ILE A 115 7.78 9.52 -15.94
CA ILE A 115 7.91 9.89 -14.53
C ILE A 115 7.94 8.60 -13.71
N VAL A 116 8.93 8.44 -12.83
CA VAL A 116 9.08 7.26 -11.97
C VAL A 116 9.30 7.73 -10.55
N VAL A 117 8.44 7.30 -9.63
CA VAL A 117 8.47 7.69 -8.22
C VAL A 117 8.61 6.44 -7.35
N GLY A 118 9.69 6.37 -6.58
CA GLY A 118 9.86 5.34 -5.55
C GLY A 118 9.22 5.77 -4.23
N VAL A 119 8.51 4.88 -3.54
CA VAL A 119 7.91 5.20 -2.24
C VAL A 119 8.64 4.47 -1.11
N GLY A 120 9.30 5.24 -0.25
CA GLY A 120 10.03 4.75 0.91
C GLY A 120 11.44 4.25 0.60
N PRO A 121 12.08 3.55 1.56
CA PRO A 121 13.45 3.08 1.41
C PRO A 121 13.58 1.99 0.35
N GLY A 122 14.79 1.88 -0.22
CA GLY A 122 15.13 0.91 -1.25
C GLY A 122 15.23 1.52 -2.65
N PHE A 123 14.99 2.83 -2.80
CA PHE A 123 15.13 3.59 -4.03
C PHE A 123 16.05 4.79 -3.83
N THR A 124 16.76 5.17 -4.88
CA THR A 124 17.59 6.37 -4.96
C THR A 124 17.13 7.25 -6.12
N ALA A 125 16.77 8.50 -5.83
CA ALA A 125 16.41 9.49 -6.85
C ALA A 125 17.65 9.89 -7.67
N GLY A 126 17.52 9.85 -8.99
CA GLY A 126 18.61 10.03 -9.96
C GLY A 126 19.24 8.72 -10.44
N GLU A 127 18.93 7.58 -9.82
CA GLU A 127 19.44 6.26 -10.19
C GLU A 127 18.29 5.30 -10.53
N ASP A 128 17.46 4.97 -9.54
CA ASP A 128 16.33 4.03 -9.71
C ASP A 128 15.07 4.73 -10.21
N CYS A 129 14.91 6.01 -9.89
CA CYS A 129 13.68 6.78 -10.09
C CYS A 129 13.97 8.28 -10.16
N HIS A 130 12.98 9.06 -10.55
CA HIS A 130 13.09 10.52 -10.66
C HIS A 130 12.88 11.23 -9.31
N ALA A 131 12.15 10.61 -8.39
CA ALA A 131 11.90 11.11 -7.05
C ALA A 131 11.61 9.97 -6.07
N VAL A 132 11.97 10.16 -4.81
CA VAL A 132 11.60 9.27 -3.71
C VAL A 132 10.68 9.98 -2.73
N VAL A 133 9.60 9.33 -2.29
CA VAL A 133 8.70 9.87 -1.26
C VAL A 133 9.02 9.24 0.09
N GLU A 134 9.29 10.07 1.11
CA GLU A 134 9.59 9.60 2.46
C GLU A 134 8.36 8.96 3.14
N THR A 135 8.59 7.84 3.83
CA THR A 135 7.55 7.06 4.52
C THR A 135 7.79 6.90 6.02
N MET A 136 8.92 7.34 6.54
CA MET A 136 9.21 7.35 7.96
C MET A 136 8.26 8.31 8.67
N ARG A 137 7.62 7.85 9.75
CA ARG A 137 6.79 8.75 10.56
C ARG A 137 7.70 9.76 11.26
N GLY A 138 7.34 11.04 11.18
CA GLY A 138 8.13 12.13 11.75
C GLY A 138 8.01 13.39 10.89
N HIS A 139 8.93 14.33 11.09
CA HIS A 139 8.92 15.64 10.43
C HIS A 139 9.08 15.58 8.91
N THR A 140 9.62 14.48 8.38
CA THR A 140 9.90 14.29 6.95
C THR A 140 8.85 13.46 6.22
N LEU A 141 7.84 12.92 6.92
CA LEU A 141 6.83 12.04 6.33
C LEU A 141 6.15 12.71 5.11
N GLY A 142 6.14 12.00 3.98
CA GLY A 142 5.52 12.46 2.74
C GLY A 142 6.34 13.46 1.93
N ARG A 143 7.52 13.89 2.40
CA ARG A 143 8.39 14.78 1.62
C ARG A 143 8.92 14.09 0.37
N VAL A 144 9.03 14.86 -0.71
CA VAL A 144 9.64 14.41 -1.96
C VAL A 144 11.14 14.70 -1.94
N ILE A 145 11.93 13.69 -2.31
CA ILE A 145 13.38 13.70 -2.38
C ILE A 145 13.76 13.56 -3.85
N TYR A 146 14.31 14.63 -4.44
CA TYR A 146 14.70 14.67 -5.85
C TYR A 146 16.17 14.26 -6.09
N SER A 147 16.93 14.03 -5.03
CA SER A 147 18.31 13.55 -5.06
C SER A 147 18.60 12.76 -3.79
N GLY A 148 19.06 11.52 -3.93
CA GLY A 148 19.30 10.60 -2.80
C GLY A 148 18.09 9.73 -2.44
N SER A 149 18.11 9.14 -1.25
CA SER A 149 17.17 8.09 -0.84
C SER A 149 16.36 8.49 0.41
N ALA A 150 15.21 7.83 0.64
CA ALA A 150 14.48 7.94 1.90
C ALA A 150 15.26 7.34 3.08
N LEU A 151 14.84 7.67 4.31
CA LEU A 151 15.41 7.09 5.53
C LEU A 151 15.34 5.55 5.51
N PRO A 152 16.40 4.86 5.99
CA PRO A 152 16.46 3.41 5.97
C PRO A 152 15.37 2.78 6.84
N ASN A 153 15.00 1.55 6.50
CA ASN A 153 14.03 0.79 7.28
C ASN A 153 14.58 0.46 8.67
N THR A 154 13.96 1.00 9.73
CA THR A 154 14.35 0.75 11.12
C THR A 154 13.82 -0.57 11.67
N ASN A 155 12.92 -1.25 10.95
CA ASN A 155 12.13 -2.41 11.41
C ASN A 155 11.18 -2.11 12.59
N ILE A 156 11.16 -0.87 13.07
CA ILE A 156 10.30 -0.43 14.18
C ILE A 156 9.06 0.26 13.58
N PRO A 157 7.85 -0.27 13.78
CA PRO A 157 6.64 0.41 13.37
C PRO A 157 6.51 1.74 14.11
N GLY A 158 6.06 2.79 13.41
CA GLY A 158 5.86 4.07 14.08
C GLY A 158 4.70 4.04 15.09
N LEU A 159 4.78 4.96 16.06
CA LEU A 159 3.88 5.06 17.20
C LEU A 159 2.43 5.30 16.80
N ILE A 160 1.52 4.60 17.48
CA ILE A 160 0.08 4.82 17.45
C ILE A 160 -0.43 4.68 18.89
N GLY A 161 -1.02 5.74 19.44
CA GLY A 161 -1.56 5.72 20.81
C GLY A 161 -0.53 5.35 21.89
N GLY A 162 0.75 5.65 21.68
CA GLY A 162 1.84 5.32 22.61
C GLY A 162 2.55 3.98 22.34
N PHE A 163 2.05 3.15 21.43
CA PHE A 163 2.61 1.81 21.12
C PHE A 163 3.24 1.75 19.73
N ALA A 164 4.32 0.98 19.59
CA ALA A 164 5.10 0.87 18.35
C ALA A 164 5.09 -0.57 17.81
N GLY A 165 6.02 -1.41 18.25
CA GLY A 165 6.16 -2.80 17.80
C GLY A 165 5.07 -3.72 18.37
N GLU A 166 4.62 -3.42 19.57
CA GLU A 166 3.66 -4.18 20.38
C GLU A 166 2.26 -4.22 19.75
N ARG A 167 1.97 -3.33 18.82
CA ARG A 167 0.69 -3.35 18.10
C ARG A 167 0.70 -4.26 16.88
N VAL A 168 1.87 -4.71 16.44
CA VAL A 168 2.04 -5.50 15.21
C VAL A 168 2.09 -6.98 15.54
N LEU A 169 1.09 -7.71 15.06
CA LEU A 169 0.98 -9.15 15.24
C LEU A 169 1.73 -9.86 14.12
N ARG A 170 2.53 -10.85 14.49
CA ARG A 170 3.45 -11.54 13.58
C ARG A 170 3.18 -13.04 13.61
N ALA A 171 3.27 -13.67 12.44
CA ALA A 171 3.08 -15.11 12.31
C ALA A 171 4.10 -15.88 13.20
N PRO A 172 3.65 -16.84 14.04
CA PRO A 172 4.53 -17.56 14.95
C PRO A 172 5.45 -18.58 14.24
N CYS A 173 5.02 -19.09 13.08
CA CYS A 173 5.72 -20.07 12.26
C CYS A 173 5.45 -19.84 10.76
N ASP A 174 6.10 -20.62 9.89
CA ASP A 174 5.78 -20.71 8.47
C ASP A 174 4.51 -21.56 8.30
N GLY A 175 3.64 -21.19 7.35
CA GLY A 175 2.48 -22.00 6.95
C GLY A 175 1.27 -21.18 6.53
N ILE A 176 0.07 -21.72 6.72
CA ILE A 176 -1.19 -21.07 6.32
C ILE A 176 -1.87 -20.39 7.52
N PHE A 177 -2.21 -19.12 7.35
CA PHE A 177 -2.94 -18.34 8.35
C PHE A 177 -4.45 -18.64 8.32
N THR A 178 -5.03 -18.79 9.51
CA THR A 178 -6.48 -18.91 9.74
C THR A 178 -6.91 -17.88 10.78
N ALA A 179 -7.81 -16.98 10.42
CA ALA A 179 -8.28 -15.88 11.24
C ALA A 179 -9.45 -16.31 12.14
N VAL A 180 -9.32 -16.06 13.45
CA VAL A 180 -10.41 -16.20 14.43
C VAL A 180 -11.22 -14.90 14.50
N HIS A 181 -10.52 -13.76 14.56
CA HIS A 181 -11.13 -12.43 14.59
C HIS A 181 -11.15 -11.77 13.21
N ARG A 182 -11.89 -10.67 13.09
CA ARG A 182 -12.01 -9.84 11.89
C ARG A 182 -11.61 -8.40 12.17
N ILE A 183 -11.35 -7.66 11.09
CA ILE A 183 -11.06 -6.22 11.18
C ILE A 183 -12.27 -5.53 11.81
N GLY A 184 -12.05 -4.72 12.84
CA GLY A 184 -13.09 -4.03 13.59
C GLY A 184 -13.43 -4.66 14.93
N ASP A 185 -13.02 -5.92 15.19
CA ASP A 185 -13.23 -6.57 16.48
C ASP A 185 -12.40 -5.87 17.58
N THR A 186 -13.00 -5.70 18.74
CA THR A 186 -12.27 -5.35 19.97
C THR A 186 -11.58 -6.61 20.49
N VAL A 187 -10.32 -6.48 20.90
CA VAL A 187 -9.49 -7.59 21.38
C VAL A 187 -8.76 -7.21 22.65
N GLU A 188 -8.50 -8.19 23.50
CA GLU A 188 -7.73 -8.06 24.73
C GLU A 188 -6.28 -8.58 24.57
N GLU A 189 -5.36 -8.06 25.38
CA GLU A 189 -4.01 -8.60 25.49
C GLU A 189 -4.05 -10.11 25.83
N GLY A 190 -3.26 -10.91 25.12
CA GLY A 190 -3.22 -12.36 25.28
C GLY A 190 -4.29 -13.12 24.49
N GLU A 191 -5.32 -12.45 23.98
CA GLU A 191 -6.37 -13.05 23.15
C GLU A 191 -5.81 -13.60 21.84
N THR A 192 -6.34 -14.73 21.36
CA THR A 192 -5.87 -15.38 20.12
C THR A 192 -6.67 -14.87 18.92
N ILE A 193 -6.01 -14.12 18.03
CA ILE A 193 -6.70 -13.55 16.85
C ILE A 193 -6.73 -14.48 15.64
N GLY A 194 -5.93 -15.54 15.67
CA GLY A 194 -5.76 -16.47 14.55
C GLY A 194 -4.72 -17.52 14.86
N PHE A 195 -4.54 -18.43 13.90
CA PHE A 195 -3.59 -19.54 13.97
C PHE A 195 -2.74 -19.60 12.70
N VAL A 196 -1.51 -20.11 12.84
CA VAL A 196 -0.68 -20.55 11.71
C VAL A 196 -0.27 -21.99 12.01
N GLU A 197 -0.68 -22.94 11.16
CA GLU A 197 -0.45 -24.38 11.39
C GLU A 197 -0.83 -24.83 12.82
N GLY A 198 -1.97 -24.34 13.32
CA GLY A 198 -2.47 -24.62 14.68
C GLY A 198 -1.77 -23.87 15.81
N GLN A 199 -0.70 -23.10 15.55
CA GLN A 199 -0.04 -22.28 16.57
C GLN A 199 -0.76 -20.93 16.74
N PRO A 200 -1.12 -20.53 17.97
CA PRO A 200 -1.90 -19.31 18.20
C PRO A 200 -1.07 -18.05 17.97
N MET A 201 -1.64 -17.10 17.23
CA MET A 201 -1.15 -15.73 17.10
C MET A 201 -1.92 -14.84 18.08
N LYS A 202 -1.26 -14.44 19.16
CA LYS A 202 -1.88 -13.70 20.28
C LYS A 202 -1.67 -12.20 20.17
N CYS A 203 -2.65 -11.44 20.67
CA CYS A 203 -2.53 -10.02 20.91
C CYS A 203 -1.47 -9.72 21.98
N THR A 204 -0.67 -8.69 21.73
CA THR A 204 0.35 -8.17 22.65
C THR A 204 -0.10 -6.90 23.36
N ILE A 205 -1.23 -6.32 22.94
CA ILE A 205 -1.91 -5.17 23.55
C ILE A 205 -3.42 -5.33 23.32
N SER A 206 -4.23 -4.69 24.17
CA SER A 206 -5.67 -4.53 23.94
C SER A 206 -5.96 -3.39 22.95
N GLY A 207 -7.08 -3.48 22.23
CA GLY A 207 -7.51 -2.43 21.33
C GLY A 207 -8.52 -2.90 20.30
N VAL A 208 -8.56 -2.22 19.15
CA VAL A 208 -9.35 -2.65 17.99
C VAL A 208 -8.42 -3.30 16.96
N LEU A 209 -8.75 -4.50 16.48
CA LEU A 209 -8.03 -5.16 15.40
C LEU A 209 -8.27 -4.40 14.09
N ARG A 210 -7.34 -3.50 13.74
CA ARG A 210 -7.46 -2.61 12.57
C ARG A 210 -6.92 -3.23 11.28
N GLY A 211 -6.24 -4.35 11.38
CA GLY A 211 -5.78 -5.12 10.23
C GLY A 211 -5.45 -6.56 10.60
N VAL A 212 -5.81 -7.50 9.73
CA VAL A 212 -5.48 -8.91 9.84
C VAL A 212 -5.50 -9.53 8.44
N LEU A 213 -4.59 -10.47 8.17
CA LEU A 213 -4.63 -11.26 6.94
C LEU A 213 -5.95 -12.04 6.84
N ASP A 214 -6.31 -12.45 5.63
CA ASP A 214 -7.45 -13.35 5.45
C ASP A 214 -7.05 -14.82 5.62
N ASN A 215 -8.06 -15.68 5.74
CA ASN A 215 -7.87 -17.13 5.73
C ASN A 215 -7.14 -17.60 4.46
N GLY A 216 -6.27 -18.59 4.62
CA GLY A 216 -5.61 -19.23 3.47
C GLY A 216 -4.38 -18.49 2.94
N VAL A 217 -4.01 -17.36 3.55
CA VAL A 217 -2.78 -16.64 3.19
C VAL A 217 -1.55 -17.40 3.73
N SER A 218 -0.59 -17.66 2.85
CA SER A 218 0.70 -18.24 3.25
C SER A 218 1.58 -17.18 3.91
N VAL A 219 2.13 -17.51 5.06
CA VAL A 219 2.95 -16.61 5.87
C VAL A 219 4.29 -17.26 6.23
N LYS A 220 5.28 -16.39 6.46
CA LYS A 220 6.60 -16.74 7.00
C LYS A 220 6.64 -16.37 8.48
N LYS A 221 7.39 -17.10 9.30
CA LYS A 221 7.64 -16.73 10.69
C LYS A 221 8.12 -15.29 10.79
N GLY A 222 7.49 -14.50 11.66
CA GLY A 222 7.79 -13.08 11.83
C GLY A 222 7.13 -12.15 10.82
N MET A 223 6.46 -12.66 9.79
CA MET A 223 5.71 -11.86 8.81
C MET A 223 4.59 -11.11 9.51
N LYS A 224 4.46 -9.83 9.20
CA LYS A 224 3.37 -8.99 9.70
C LYS A 224 2.03 -9.56 9.21
N SER A 225 1.20 -9.98 10.16
CA SER A 225 -0.05 -10.70 9.89
C SER A 225 -1.27 -10.09 10.59
N GLY A 226 -1.06 -9.13 11.49
CA GLY A 226 -2.12 -8.32 12.08
C GLY A 226 -1.60 -7.00 12.66
N ASP A 227 -2.53 -6.14 13.06
CA ASP A 227 -2.26 -4.79 13.60
C ASP A 227 -3.42 -4.38 14.50
N VAL A 228 -3.12 -4.06 15.76
CA VAL A 228 -4.09 -3.54 16.75
C VAL A 228 -3.97 -2.02 16.82
N ASP A 229 -5.09 -1.31 16.94
CA ASP A 229 -5.13 0.11 17.26
C ASP A 229 -5.48 0.31 18.73
N PRO A 230 -4.54 0.76 19.58
CA PRO A 230 -4.79 0.97 21.01
C PRO A 230 -5.68 2.19 21.28
N ARG A 231 -5.99 3.02 20.26
CA ARG A 231 -6.89 4.17 20.42
C ARG A 231 -8.37 3.77 20.43
N CYS A 232 -8.67 2.50 20.16
CA CYS A 232 -10.01 1.91 20.22
C CYS A 232 -11.08 2.67 19.42
N LYS A 233 -10.72 3.11 18.22
CA LYS A 233 -11.59 3.85 17.31
C LYS A 233 -11.93 3.01 16.07
N PRO A 234 -13.11 2.38 16.01
CA PRO A 234 -13.50 1.51 14.90
C PRO A 234 -13.45 2.20 13.53
N GLU A 235 -13.71 3.51 13.47
CA GLU A 235 -13.64 4.31 12.25
C GLU A 235 -12.25 4.34 11.59
N TYR A 236 -11.19 4.04 12.35
CA TYR A 236 -9.83 3.92 11.80
C TYR A 236 -9.60 2.61 11.04
N CYS A 237 -10.55 1.67 11.10
CA CYS A 237 -10.51 0.45 10.28
C CYS A 237 -10.92 0.74 8.84
N THR A 238 -11.80 1.71 8.62
CA THR A 238 -12.42 1.99 7.31
C THR A 238 -11.95 3.31 6.68
N THR A 239 -10.99 3.99 7.31
CA THR A 239 -10.39 5.23 6.81
C THR A 239 -8.91 5.08 6.50
N ILE A 240 -8.50 5.75 5.42
CA ILE A 240 -7.11 5.81 4.96
C ILE A 240 -6.29 6.48 6.07
N SER A 241 -5.14 5.88 6.38
CA SER A 241 -4.33 6.41 7.48
C SER A 241 -3.75 7.78 7.14
N ASP A 242 -3.52 8.57 8.19
CA ASP A 242 -2.70 9.79 8.16
C ASP A 242 -1.40 9.61 7.36
N LYS A 243 -0.71 8.48 7.55
CA LYS A 243 0.52 8.12 6.85
C LYS A 243 0.29 7.90 5.36
N ALA A 244 -0.73 7.12 5.01
CA ALA A 244 -1.07 6.87 3.61
C ALA A 244 -1.48 8.18 2.90
N LEU A 245 -2.20 9.08 3.59
CA LEU A 245 -2.56 10.40 3.07
C LEU A 245 -1.35 11.31 2.87
N ALA A 246 -0.41 11.34 3.82
CA ALA A 246 0.80 12.15 3.72
C ALA A 246 1.72 11.67 2.59
N VAL A 247 1.93 10.35 2.49
CA VAL A 247 2.68 9.74 1.40
C VAL A 247 2.00 9.98 0.05
N GLY A 248 0.67 9.83 -0.01
CA GLY A 248 -0.08 10.11 -1.23
C GLY A 248 0.01 11.58 -1.67
N GLY A 249 0.07 12.51 -0.71
CA GLY A 249 0.35 13.92 -0.99
C GLY A 249 1.72 14.13 -1.65
N GLY A 250 2.77 13.50 -1.12
CA GLY A 250 4.11 13.51 -1.72
C GLY A 250 4.14 12.88 -3.11
N VAL A 251 3.39 11.80 -3.34
CA VAL A 251 3.26 11.20 -4.68
C VAL A 251 2.62 12.17 -5.67
N VAL A 252 1.53 12.83 -5.30
CA VAL A 252 0.89 13.85 -6.16
C VAL A 252 1.86 15.00 -6.45
N GLU A 253 2.55 15.50 -5.42
CA GLU A 253 3.57 16.56 -5.59
C GLU A 253 4.64 16.13 -6.59
N ALA A 254 5.27 14.98 -6.39
CA ALA A 254 6.34 14.47 -7.24
C ALA A 254 5.87 14.34 -8.69
N VAL A 255 4.71 13.72 -8.91
CA VAL A 255 4.15 13.50 -10.25
C VAL A 255 3.86 14.81 -10.97
N LEU A 256 3.19 15.76 -10.30
CA LEU A 256 2.84 17.04 -10.91
C LEU A 256 4.06 17.94 -11.12
N TYR A 257 4.99 17.97 -10.17
CA TYR A 257 6.22 18.74 -10.28
C TYR A 257 7.11 18.24 -11.42
N LEU A 258 7.36 16.93 -11.50
CA LEU A 258 8.18 16.35 -12.57
C LEU A 258 7.54 16.57 -13.95
N ARG A 259 6.21 16.46 -14.04
CA ARG A 259 5.47 16.77 -15.26
C ARG A 259 5.61 18.24 -15.66
N ALA A 260 5.50 19.17 -14.70
CA ALA A 260 5.69 20.59 -14.97
C ALA A 260 7.11 20.87 -15.48
N LYS A 261 8.13 20.29 -14.85
CA LYS A 261 9.53 20.41 -15.24
C LYS A 261 9.79 19.88 -16.66
N GLN A 262 9.20 18.74 -17.03
CA GLN A 262 9.27 18.20 -18.40
C GLN A 262 8.64 19.13 -19.45
N GLN A 263 7.67 19.93 -19.06
CA GLN A 263 7.04 20.96 -19.91
C GLN A 263 7.81 22.29 -19.92
N GLY A 264 8.99 22.36 -19.31
CA GLY A 264 9.77 23.61 -19.18
C GLY A 264 9.13 24.63 -18.23
N ARG A 265 8.18 24.19 -17.40
CA ARG A 265 7.57 25.02 -16.35
C ARG A 265 8.41 24.86 -15.07
N ARG A 266 8.14 25.74 -14.09
CA ARG A 266 8.85 25.83 -12.81
C ARG A 266 9.25 24.48 -12.21
#